data_AF-A0A4Y7T1X0-F1
#
_entry.id   AF-A0A4Y7T1X0-F1
#
_cell.length_a   1.000
_cell.length_b   1.000
_cell.length_c   1.000
_cell.angle_alpha   90.00
_cell.angle_beta   90.00
_cell.angle_gamma   90.00
#
_symmetry.space_group_name_H-M   'P 1'
#
loop_
_entity.id
_entity.type
_entity.pdbx_description
1 polymer ?
#
loop_
_entity_poly.entity_id
_entity_poly.type
_entity_poly.pdbx_seq_one_letter_code
_entity_poly.pdbx_strand_id
1 'polypeptide(L)'
;MSVLDLEHAATAPRRFRSLIQHRDVDEVPLPYSHRQLFFRRAPPLTGTYNVDGLFLIPGGRFMISMSGETLNLWDVGYNMNIPPSAYPLATADNCGRLYALCRTPDGKGVFLASKKTSGSIDSQATVLQIYGVRLAGDMDNSPPEFTLKARLDLGFPVDQAFTIRLCPSMALIRLRSHIAIWDWAQNTGCKWSSPILDDSNRPVRIHGISSELPVLIAPRLPTVAACVRTNSSYM
;
A
#
# COMPACT_ATOMS: atom_id res chain seq x y z
N MET A 1 -12.26 17.15 19.01
CA MET A 1 -12.23 18.05 17.83
C MET A 1 -13.35 19.07 17.99
N SER A 2 -13.09 20.37 17.79
CA SER A 2 -14.13 21.40 17.85
C SER A 2 -14.94 21.45 16.55
N VAL A 3 -16.12 22.08 16.58
CA VAL A 3 -16.93 22.32 15.37
C VAL A 3 -16.15 23.13 14.34
N LEU A 4 -15.43 24.17 14.78
CA LEU A 4 -14.56 25.00 13.93
C LEU A 4 -13.45 24.20 13.26
N ASP A 5 -12.82 23.26 13.97
CA ASP A 5 -11.81 22.37 13.38
C ASP A 5 -12.41 21.52 12.26
N LEU A 6 -13.64 21.04 12.48
CA LEU A 6 -14.34 20.17 11.56
C LEU A 6 -14.81 20.92 10.30
N GLU A 7 -15.33 22.14 10.48
CA GLU A 7 -15.67 23.05 9.37
C GLU A 7 -14.43 23.42 8.56
N HIS A 8 -13.31 23.73 9.23
CA HIS A 8 -12.05 24.03 8.55
C HIS A 8 -11.57 22.83 7.71
N ALA A 9 -11.57 21.63 8.29
CA ALA A 9 -11.16 20.40 7.60
C ALA A 9 -12.10 20.07 6.43
N ALA A 10 -13.41 20.18 6.61
CA ALA A 10 -14.41 19.88 5.57
C ALA A 10 -14.36 20.88 4.41
N THR A 11 -14.05 22.15 4.67
CA THR A 11 -13.95 23.19 3.64
C THR A 11 -12.58 23.28 2.99
N ALA A 12 -11.53 22.68 3.57
CA ALA A 12 -10.16 22.76 3.07
C ALA A 12 -10.02 22.36 1.59
N PRO A 13 -10.61 21.25 1.08
CA PRO A 13 -10.52 20.92 -0.35
C PRO A 13 -11.14 21.99 -1.26
N ARG A 14 -12.27 22.58 -0.86
CA ARG A 14 -12.93 23.66 -1.64
C ARG A 14 -12.09 24.94 -1.61
N ARG A 15 -11.55 25.31 -0.44
CA ARG A 15 -10.66 26.47 -0.28
C ARG A 15 -9.39 26.33 -1.13
N PHE A 16 -8.75 25.16 -1.08
CA PHE A 16 -7.57 24.85 -1.88
C PHE A 16 -7.88 24.88 -3.38
N ARG A 17 -9.01 24.30 -3.80
CA ARG A 17 -9.46 24.38 -5.20
C ARG A 17 -9.70 25.83 -5.63
N SER A 18 -10.38 26.63 -4.81
CA SER A 18 -10.62 28.05 -5.10
C SER A 18 -9.31 28.82 -5.26
N LEU A 19 -8.33 28.56 -4.39
CA LEU A 19 -7.00 29.16 -4.44
C LEU A 19 -6.28 28.83 -5.75
N ILE A 20 -6.33 27.58 -6.21
CA ILE A 20 -5.70 27.19 -7.48
C ILE A 20 -6.44 27.77 -8.68
N GLN A 21 -7.78 27.83 -8.62
CA GLN A 21 -8.62 28.28 -9.75
C GLN A 21 -8.53 29.78 -10.02
N HIS A 22 -8.30 30.59 -8.99
CA HIS A 22 -8.27 32.05 -9.08
C HIS A 22 -6.86 32.62 -8.92
N ARG A 23 -5.83 31.78 -9.10
CA ARG A 23 -4.43 32.22 -8.98
C ARG A 23 -4.05 33.09 -10.18
N ASP A 24 -3.29 34.15 -9.92
CA ASP A 24 -2.51 34.78 -10.96
C ASP A 24 -1.33 33.86 -11.34
N VAL A 25 -0.87 33.92 -12.59
CA VAL A 25 0.13 32.96 -13.12
C VAL A 25 1.45 33.02 -12.35
N ASP A 26 1.73 34.16 -11.71
CA ASP A 26 2.96 34.44 -10.97
C ASP A 26 2.84 34.16 -9.45
N GLU A 27 1.65 33.85 -8.93
CA GLU A 27 1.44 33.57 -7.50
C GLU A 27 1.48 32.05 -7.22
N VAL A 28 2.60 31.60 -6.66
CA VAL A 28 2.71 30.22 -6.15
C VAL A 28 2.01 30.13 -4.79
N PRO A 29 1.05 29.19 -4.61
CA PRO A 29 0.41 28.99 -3.32
C PRO A 29 1.46 28.69 -2.24
N LEU A 30 1.60 29.59 -1.28
CA LEU A 30 2.48 29.33 -0.15
C LEU A 30 1.82 28.31 0.79
N PRO A 31 2.59 27.37 1.35
CA PRO A 31 2.06 26.45 2.35
C PRO A 31 1.57 27.26 3.55
N TYR A 32 0.36 26.97 4.01
CA TYR A 32 -0.19 27.63 5.20
C TYR A 32 0.70 27.40 6.43
N SER A 33 1.33 26.22 6.52
CA SER A 33 2.28 25.87 7.58
C SER A 33 3.31 24.89 7.04
N HIS A 34 4.56 25.04 7.49
CA HIS A 34 5.64 24.09 7.26
C HIS A 34 5.98 23.38 8.57
N ARG A 35 6.08 22.05 8.55
CA ARG A 35 6.42 21.23 9.72
C ARG A 35 7.51 20.24 9.36
N GLN A 36 8.48 20.08 10.27
CA GLN A 36 9.51 19.07 10.15
C GLN A 36 9.20 17.91 11.10
N LEU A 37 9.07 16.70 10.56
CA LEU A 37 8.89 15.48 11.34
C LEU A 37 10.26 14.91 11.69
N PHE A 38 10.50 14.69 12.97
CA PHE A 38 11.71 14.01 13.42
C PHE A 38 11.43 12.51 13.45
N PHE A 39 12.09 11.75 12.57
CA PHE A 39 11.96 10.30 12.59
C PHE A 39 12.69 9.73 13.81
N ARG A 40 11.92 9.22 14.78
CA ARG A 40 12.46 8.54 15.96
C ARG A 40 11.95 7.10 15.99
N ARG A 41 12.77 6.12 15.60
CA ARG A 41 12.37 4.70 15.57
C ARG A 41 13.06 3.85 16.64
N ALA A 42 14.34 4.08 16.88
CA ALA A 42 15.10 3.60 18.05
C ALA A 42 16.49 4.27 18.04
N PRO A 43 17.17 4.40 19.19
CA PRO A 43 18.56 4.81 19.23
C PRO A 43 19.48 3.84 18.46
N PRO A 44 20.60 4.31 17.86
CA PRO A 44 21.01 5.70 17.77
C PRO A 44 20.31 6.44 16.63
N LEU A 45 19.72 7.59 16.95
CA LEU A 45 19.00 8.46 16.02
C LEU A 45 19.96 9.39 15.27
N THR A 46 20.99 8.84 14.63
CA THR A 46 21.99 9.63 13.92
C THR A 46 21.75 9.58 12.42
N GLY A 47 21.41 10.73 11.83
CA GLY A 47 21.34 10.94 10.38
C GLY A 47 19.94 11.11 9.80
N THR A 48 19.89 11.30 8.49
CA THR A 48 18.66 11.42 7.70
C THR A 48 18.04 10.05 7.44
N TYR A 49 16.75 9.90 7.68
CA TYR A 49 16.02 8.68 7.32
C TYR A 49 15.59 8.74 5.86
N ASN A 50 16.13 7.85 5.02
CA ASN A 50 15.75 7.78 3.61
C ASN A 50 14.34 7.21 3.48
N VAL A 51 13.46 7.99 2.87
CA VAL A 51 12.07 7.62 2.59
C VAL A 51 11.93 7.50 1.08
N ASP A 52 11.64 6.29 0.61
CA ASP A 52 11.47 5.96 -0.81
C ASP A 52 10.07 6.36 -1.33
N GLY A 53 9.13 6.57 -0.43
CA GLY A 53 7.76 6.93 -0.79
C GLY A 53 6.91 7.36 0.39
N LEU A 54 5.92 8.20 0.10
CA LEU A 54 4.94 8.71 1.04
C LEU A 54 3.55 8.52 0.45
N PHE A 55 2.61 8.07 1.28
CA PHE A 55 1.21 7.90 0.91
C PHE A 55 0.34 8.56 1.97
N LEU A 56 -0.40 9.59 1.57
CA LEU A 56 -1.40 10.20 2.44
C LEU A 56 -2.65 9.32 2.46
N ILE A 57 -3.11 8.96 3.65
CA ILE A 57 -4.34 8.19 3.80
C ILE A 57 -5.53 9.12 3.52
N PRO A 58 -6.56 8.66 2.78
CA PRO A 58 -7.76 9.45 2.54
C PRO A 58 -8.32 10.06 3.84
N GLY A 59 -8.49 11.38 3.85
CA GLY A 59 -8.83 12.16 5.05
C GLY A 59 -7.67 13.01 5.59
N GLY A 60 -6.43 12.76 5.16
CA GLY A 60 -5.30 13.68 5.33
C GLY A 60 -4.63 13.70 6.71
N ARG A 61 -5.25 13.12 7.73
CA ARG A 61 -4.69 13.03 9.10
C ARG A 61 -3.55 12.02 9.22
N PHE A 62 -3.64 10.90 8.51
CA PHE A 62 -2.67 9.82 8.60
C PHE A 62 -1.83 9.71 7.34
N MET A 63 -0.59 9.27 7.50
CA MET A 63 0.35 9.09 6.41
C MET A 63 1.12 7.78 6.58
N ILE A 64 1.45 7.12 5.48
CA ILE A 64 2.37 5.99 5.46
C ILE A 64 3.67 6.44 4.81
N SER A 65 4.79 6.21 5.49
CA SER A 65 6.11 6.33 4.89
C SER A 65 6.71 4.96 4.62
N MET A 66 7.46 4.87 3.53
CA MET A 66 8.13 3.66 3.08
C MET A 66 9.63 3.90 3.02
N SER A 67 10.41 2.96 3.54
CA SER A 67 11.87 3.00 3.55
C SER A 67 12.40 1.58 3.46
N GLY A 68 13.02 1.24 2.33
CA GLY A 68 13.36 -0.13 1.98
C GLY A 68 12.14 -1.04 2.06
N GLU A 69 12.18 -2.03 2.95
CA GLU A 69 11.07 -2.96 3.21
C GLU A 69 10.26 -2.61 4.46
N THR A 70 10.47 -1.44 5.06
CA THR A 70 9.69 -0.95 6.21
C THR A 70 8.55 -0.04 5.74
N LEU A 71 7.35 -0.26 6.29
CA LEU A 71 6.26 0.71 6.29
C LEU A 71 6.05 1.30 7.69
N ASN A 72 5.87 2.60 7.80
CA ASN A 72 5.57 3.30 9.04
C ASN A 72 4.27 4.09 8.91
N LEU A 73 3.40 3.98 9.91
CA LEU A 73 2.17 4.78 10.01
C LEU A 73 2.41 6.01 10.89
N TRP A 74 1.95 7.17 10.44
CA TRP A 74 2.10 8.46 11.12
C TRP A 74 0.74 9.11 11.33
N ASP A 75 0.56 9.76 12.49
CA ASP A 75 -0.44 10.82 12.66
C ASP A 75 0.24 12.14 12.38
N VAL A 76 -0.12 12.79 11.27
CA VAL A 76 0.42 14.11 10.88
C VAL A 76 -0.39 15.26 11.48
N GLY A 77 -1.40 14.94 12.30
CA GLY A 77 -2.31 15.89 12.91
C GLY A 77 -3.48 16.25 12.01
N TYR A 78 -4.53 16.76 12.63
CA TYR A 78 -5.76 17.19 11.93
C TYR A 78 -5.98 18.70 11.97
N ASN A 79 -5.21 19.44 12.78
CA ASN A 79 -5.20 20.89 12.80
C ASN A 79 -3.81 21.40 13.19
N MET A 80 -3.65 22.72 13.20
CA MET A 80 -2.36 23.35 13.50
C MET A 80 -1.99 23.36 14.97
N ASN A 81 -2.96 23.18 15.86
CA ASN A 81 -2.69 23.24 17.29
C ASN A 81 -2.17 21.90 17.82
N ILE A 82 -2.27 20.86 16.99
CA ILE A 82 -1.87 19.50 17.36
C ILE A 82 -0.56 19.19 16.64
N PRO A 83 0.54 18.98 17.38
CA PRO A 83 1.78 18.59 16.76
C PRO A 83 1.63 17.20 16.13
N PRO A 84 2.26 16.94 14.98
CA PRO A 84 2.32 15.61 14.42
C PRO A 84 3.08 14.69 15.38
N SER A 85 2.82 13.39 15.30
CA SER A 85 3.52 12.41 16.13
C SER A 85 5.02 12.42 15.80
N ALA A 86 5.86 12.48 16.85
CA ALA A 86 7.31 12.37 16.73
C ALA A 86 7.80 10.92 16.48
N TYR A 87 6.90 9.94 16.66
CA TYR A 87 7.19 8.52 16.48
C TYR A 87 6.13 7.93 15.54
N PRO A 88 6.48 6.92 14.75
CA PRO A 88 5.47 6.18 14.01
C PRO A 88 4.50 5.53 15.00
N LEU A 89 3.21 5.64 14.70
CA LEU A 89 2.14 5.02 15.48
C LEU A 89 2.20 3.49 15.41
N ALA A 90 2.66 2.97 14.28
CA ALA A 90 2.88 1.55 14.04
C ALA A 90 3.96 1.39 12.96
N THR A 91 4.66 0.26 12.99
CA THR A 91 5.69 -0.09 12.01
C THR A 91 5.49 -1.53 11.56
N ALA A 92 5.68 -1.78 10.27
CA ALA A 92 5.70 -3.10 9.70
C ALA A 92 6.98 -3.31 8.90
N ASP A 93 7.75 -4.30 9.30
CA ASP A 93 8.98 -4.70 8.64
C ASP A 93 8.73 -5.74 7.57
N ASN A 94 9.68 -5.87 6.65
CA ASN A 94 9.69 -6.95 5.65
C ASN A 94 8.43 -6.97 4.76
N CYS A 95 7.88 -5.77 4.49
CA CYS A 95 6.64 -5.56 3.75
C CYS A 95 6.87 -5.32 2.26
N GLY A 96 8.11 -5.06 1.84
CA GLY A 96 8.42 -4.65 0.48
C GLY A 96 7.89 -3.26 0.12
N ARG A 97 7.77 -2.99 -1.18
CA ARG A 97 7.40 -1.68 -1.72
C ARG A 97 5.89 -1.51 -1.85
N LEU A 98 5.32 -0.39 -1.43
CA LEU A 98 3.90 -0.07 -1.51
C LEU A 98 3.50 0.43 -2.91
N TYR A 99 2.37 -0.07 -3.44
CA TYR A 99 1.88 0.26 -4.80
C TYR A 99 0.47 0.83 -4.83
N ALA A 100 -0.40 0.37 -3.93
CA ALA A 100 -1.79 0.82 -3.89
C ALA A 100 -2.33 0.78 -2.47
N LEU A 101 -3.36 1.58 -2.23
CA LEU A 101 -4.12 1.61 -0.99
C LEU A 101 -5.60 1.82 -1.29
N CYS A 102 -6.46 1.34 -0.40
CA CYS A 102 -7.89 1.66 -0.42
C CYS A 102 -8.46 1.68 1.01
N ARG A 103 -9.63 2.30 1.21
CA ARG A 103 -10.27 2.32 2.53
C ARG A 103 -10.88 0.96 2.85
N THR A 104 -10.87 0.60 4.13
CA THR A 104 -11.67 -0.53 4.61
C THR A 104 -13.17 -0.19 4.53
N PRO A 105 -14.07 -1.17 4.34
CA PRO A 105 -15.52 -0.93 4.27
C PRO A 105 -16.10 -0.31 5.54
N ASP A 106 -15.55 -0.66 6.70
CA ASP A 106 -15.94 -0.12 8.00
C ASP A 106 -15.44 1.33 8.23
N GLY A 107 -14.61 1.86 7.32
CA GLY A 107 -14.03 3.18 7.43
C GLY A 107 -13.00 3.36 8.54
N LYS A 108 -12.67 2.32 9.33
CA LYS A 108 -11.74 2.36 10.47
C LYS A 108 -10.27 2.22 10.06
N GLY A 109 -9.99 1.94 8.79
CA GLY A 109 -8.66 1.61 8.32
C GLY A 109 -8.45 1.78 6.82
N VAL A 110 -7.31 1.24 6.38
CA VAL A 110 -6.98 1.10 4.95
C VAL A 110 -6.41 -0.29 4.68
N PHE A 111 -6.62 -0.79 3.46
CA PHE A 111 -5.82 -1.89 2.92
C PHE A 111 -4.66 -1.33 2.11
N LEU A 112 -3.53 -2.02 2.16
CA LEU A 112 -2.32 -1.72 1.42
C LEU A 112 -1.92 -2.92 0.56
N ALA A 113 -1.50 -2.66 -0.66
CA ALA A 113 -0.92 -3.65 -1.55
C ALA A 113 0.56 -3.38 -1.71
N SER A 114 1.40 -4.26 -1.15
CA SER A 114 2.85 -4.16 -1.23
C SER A 114 3.44 -5.33 -2.01
N LYS A 115 4.49 -5.05 -2.77
CA LYS A 115 5.22 -6.05 -3.56
C LYS A 115 6.55 -6.30 -2.86
N LYS A 116 6.83 -7.57 -2.62
CA LYS A 116 8.10 -8.03 -2.12
C LYS A 116 8.74 -8.99 -3.11
N THR A 117 10.04 -8.86 -3.31
CA THR A 117 10.83 -9.88 -3.99
C THR A 117 11.24 -10.93 -2.97
N SER A 118 10.98 -12.20 -3.25
CA SER A 118 11.37 -13.32 -2.42
C SER A 118 12.20 -14.30 -3.24
N GLY A 119 13.36 -14.71 -2.73
CA GLY A 119 14.20 -15.76 -3.35
C GLY A 119 15.67 -15.38 -3.47
N SER A 120 16.50 -16.34 -3.90
CA SER A 120 17.90 -16.12 -4.26
C SER A 120 18.01 -15.40 -5.60
N ILE A 121 19.22 -14.95 -5.96
CA ILE A 121 19.52 -14.29 -7.24
C ILE A 121 18.98 -15.09 -8.45
N ASP A 122 18.98 -16.42 -8.35
CA ASP A 122 18.60 -17.32 -9.44
C ASP A 122 17.10 -17.69 -9.49
N SER A 123 16.32 -17.38 -8.45
CA SER A 123 14.89 -17.72 -8.38
C SER A 123 14.09 -16.65 -7.64
N GLN A 124 14.09 -15.44 -8.21
CA GLN A 124 13.31 -14.33 -7.67
C GLN A 124 11.82 -14.49 -8.04
N ALA A 125 11.01 -14.79 -7.04
CA ALA A 125 9.56 -14.75 -7.13
C ALA A 125 9.06 -13.38 -6.64
N THR A 126 8.14 -12.80 -7.39
CA THR A 126 7.43 -11.59 -6.94
C THR A 126 6.22 -11.99 -6.13
N VAL A 127 6.14 -11.53 -4.88
CA VAL A 127 5.00 -11.76 -3.99
C VAL A 127 4.25 -10.45 -3.78
N LEU A 128 2.95 -10.46 -4.08
CA LEU A 128 2.04 -9.40 -3.68
C LEU A 128 1.48 -9.71 -2.29
N GLN A 129 1.50 -8.73 -1.39
CA GLN A 129 1.01 -8.84 -0.02
C GLN A 129 -0.08 -7.80 0.20
N ILE A 130 -1.18 -8.22 0.82
CA ILE A 130 -2.24 -7.31 1.26
C ILE A 130 -2.13 -7.15 2.77
N TYR A 131 -1.96 -5.92 3.24
CA TYR A 131 -2.01 -5.57 4.66
C TYR A 131 -3.28 -4.80 4.96
N GLY A 132 -3.94 -5.13 6.07
CA GLY A 132 -4.93 -4.25 6.70
C GLY A 132 -4.21 -3.37 7.71
N VAL A 133 -4.48 -2.08 7.67
CA VAL A 133 -3.96 -1.09 8.61
C VAL A 133 -5.12 -0.52 9.40
N ARG A 134 -5.15 -0.81 10.68
CA ARG A 134 -6.09 -0.18 11.60
C ARG A 134 -5.53 1.15 12.03
N LEU A 135 -6.30 2.21 11.83
CA LEU A 135 -5.91 3.56 12.24
C LEU A 135 -6.28 3.77 13.70
N ALA A 136 -5.59 4.69 14.38
CA ALA A 136 -5.99 5.09 15.72
C ALA A 136 -7.39 5.72 15.64
N GLY A 137 -8.38 5.05 16.21
CA GLY A 137 -9.73 5.56 16.35
C GLY A 137 -9.95 6.07 17.76
N ASP A 138 -10.57 7.23 17.90
CA ASP A 138 -10.84 7.86 19.20
C ASP A 138 -11.80 7.03 20.10
N MET A 139 -12.45 5.99 19.56
CA MET A 139 -13.55 5.26 20.23
C MET A 139 -13.20 3.86 20.75
N ASP A 140 -12.23 3.15 20.16
CA ASP A 140 -12.01 1.70 20.41
C ASP A 140 -10.75 1.40 21.24
N ASN A 141 -9.98 2.43 21.62
CA ASN A 141 -8.69 2.37 22.36
C ASN A 141 -7.64 1.36 21.85
N SER A 142 -7.88 0.72 20.71
CA SER A 142 -7.02 -0.30 20.15
C SER A 142 -5.82 0.39 19.47
N PRO A 143 -4.57 -0.06 19.71
CA PRO A 143 -3.37 0.63 19.22
C PRO A 143 -3.23 0.44 17.70
N PRO A 144 -3.00 1.46 16.87
CA PRO A 144 -2.84 1.28 15.42
C PRO A 144 -1.87 0.14 15.07
N GLU A 145 -2.17 -0.62 14.00
CA GLU A 145 -1.46 -1.87 13.70
C GLU A 145 -1.53 -2.21 12.21
N PHE A 146 -0.46 -2.84 11.70
CA PHE A 146 -0.43 -3.50 10.40
C PHE A 146 -0.67 -5.01 10.56
N THR A 147 -1.65 -5.55 9.86
CA THR A 147 -1.95 -6.99 9.85
C THR A 147 -1.87 -7.51 8.43
N LEU A 148 -1.01 -8.50 8.17
CA LEU A 148 -1.00 -9.21 6.90
C LEU A 148 -2.32 -9.98 6.72
N LYS A 149 -3.03 -9.73 5.61
CA LYS A 149 -4.32 -10.36 5.28
C LYS A 149 -4.19 -11.45 4.22
N ALA A 150 -3.38 -11.21 3.20
CA ALA A 150 -3.25 -12.15 2.09
C ALA A 150 -1.88 -12.05 1.40
N ARG A 151 -1.50 -13.12 0.70
CA ARG A 151 -0.31 -13.17 -0.16
C ARG A 151 -0.66 -13.86 -1.47
N LEU A 152 -0.12 -13.34 -2.57
CA LEU A 152 -0.21 -13.93 -3.90
C LEU A 152 1.19 -14.00 -4.50
N ASP A 153 1.66 -15.22 -4.78
CA ASP A 153 2.83 -15.41 -5.63
C ASP A 153 2.41 -15.15 -7.08
N LEU A 154 3.08 -14.19 -7.69
CA LEU A 154 2.77 -13.77 -9.05
C LEU A 154 3.48 -14.63 -10.10
N GLY A 155 4.52 -15.39 -9.72
CA GLY A 155 5.17 -16.37 -10.59
C GLY A 155 5.98 -15.78 -11.75
N PHE A 156 6.45 -14.54 -11.64
CA PHE A 156 7.31 -13.90 -12.65
C PHE A 156 8.38 -12.99 -12.02
N PRO A 157 9.48 -12.72 -12.75
CA PRO A 157 10.60 -11.92 -12.26
C PRO A 157 10.27 -10.44 -12.01
N VAL A 158 11.14 -9.80 -11.24
CA VAL A 158 10.96 -8.53 -10.50
C VAL A 158 10.71 -7.30 -11.37
N ASP A 159 11.07 -7.31 -12.65
CA ASP A 159 11.16 -6.10 -13.48
C ASP A 159 10.00 -5.85 -14.43
N GLN A 160 8.87 -6.56 -14.29
CA GLN A 160 7.69 -6.18 -15.05
C GLN A 160 7.01 -4.98 -14.39
N ALA A 161 6.90 -3.87 -15.12
CA ALA A 161 6.07 -2.75 -14.71
C ALA A 161 4.62 -3.24 -14.60
N PHE A 162 4.04 -3.10 -13.41
CA PHE A 162 2.63 -3.37 -13.22
C PHE A 162 1.95 -2.31 -12.38
N THR A 163 0.71 -2.02 -12.74
CA THR A 163 -0.15 -1.15 -11.94
C THR A 163 -1.05 -2.01 -11.09
N ILE A 164 -1.19 -1.63 -9.83
CA ILE A 164 -2.15 -2.24 -8.92
C ILE A 164 -3.26 -1.24 -8.65
N ARG A 165 -4.49 -1.72 -8.70
CA ARG A 165 -5.65 -1.04 -8.13
C ARG A 165 -6.22 -1.95 -7.06
N LEU A 166 -6.35 -1.40 -5.86
CA LEU A 166 -6.84 -2.14 -4.71
C LEU A 166 -8.27 -1.72 -4.41
N CYS A 167 -9.12 -2.71 -4.20
CA CYS A 167 -10.49 -2.61 -3.73
C CYS A 167 -10.63 -3.37 -2.40
N PRO A 168 -11.71 -3.16 -1.64
CA PRO A 168 -11.85 -3.73 -0.30
C PRO A 168 -11.86 -5.26 -0.20
N SER A 169 -12.02 -5.99 -1.30
CA SER A 169 -11.89 -7.44 -1.36
C SER A 169 -11.12 -7.93 -2.59
N MET A 170 -10.74 -7.04 -3.50
CA MET A 170 -10.13 -7.40 -4.78
C MET A 170 -8.89 -6.57 -5.09
N ALA A 171 -7.97 -7.14 -5.85
CA ALA A 171 -6.85 -6.44 -6.46
C ALA A 171 -6.91 -6.66 -7.97
N LEU A 172 -6.93 -5.56 -8.73
CA LEU A 172 -6.69 -5.56 -10.17
C LEU A 172 -5.20 -5.32 -10.39
N ILE A 173 -4.56 -6.24 -11.10
CA ILE A 173 -3.12 -6.27 -11.32
C ILE A 173 -2.91 -6.26 -12.83
N ARG A 174 -2.41 -5.16 -13.37
CA ARG A 174 -2.08 -5.05 -14.79
C ARG A 174 -0.59 -5.19 -14.97
N LEU A 175 -0.18 -6.32 -15.50
CA LEU A 175 1.16 -6.67 -15.92
C LEU A 175 1.37 -6.31 -17.38
N ARG A 176 2.61 -6.38 -17.85
CA ARG A 176 2.98 -6.06 -19.24
C ARG A 176 2.04 -6.74 -20.24
N SER A 177 2.03 -8.08 -20.29
CA SER A 177 1.18 -8.86 -21.20
C SER A 177 -0.04 -9.51 -20.53
N HIS A 178 -0.29 -9.23 -19.25
CA HIS A 178 -1.34 -9.90 -18.50
C HIS A 178 -2.18 -8.95 -17.67
N ILE A 179 -3.44 -9.30 -17.48
CA ILE A 179 -4.30 -8.68 -16.47
C ILE A 179 -4.74 -9.79 -15.54
N ALA A 180 -4.69 -9.54 -14.24
CA ALA A 180 -5.23 -10.44 -13.23
C ALA A 180 -6.19 -9.68 -12.32
N ILE A 181 -7.27 -10.36 -11.95
CA ILE A 181 -8.16 -9.95 -10.87
C ILE A 181 -8.06 -11.01 -9.80
N TRP A 182 -7.71 -10.58 -8.60
CA TRP A 182 -7.57 -11.45 -7.44
C TRP A 182 -8.52 -10.96 -6.35
N ASP A 183 -9.53 -11.75 -6.02
CA ASP A 183 -10.27 -11.62 -4.78
C ASP A 183 -9.37 -12.16 -3.66
N TRP A 184 -8.72 -11.25 -2.94
CA TRP A 184 -7.77 -11.60 -1.90
C TRP A 184 -8.46 -12.00 -0.60
N ALA A 185 -9.76 -11.69 -0.43
CA ALA A 185 -10.53 -12.07 0.76
C ALA A 185 -10.97 -13.53 0.68
N GLN A 186 -11.36 -13.99 -0.51
CA GLN A 186 -11.72 -15.39 -0.79
C GLN A 186 -10.52 -16.20 -1.32
N ASN A 187 -9.42 -15.52 -1.64
CA ASN A 187 -8.22 -16.08 -2.24
C ASN A 187 -8.50 -16.82 -3.56
N THR A 188 -9.34 -16.21 -4.40
CA THR A 188 -9.69 -16.70 -5.73
C THR A 188 -9.36 -15.66 -6.77
N GLY A 189 -9.10 -16.06 -8.02
CA GLY A 189 -8.83 -15.08 -9.05
C GLY A 189 -8.78 -15.67 -10.44
N CYS A 190 -8.70 -14.77 -11.40
CA CYS A 190 -8.60 -15.05 -12.82
C CYS A 190 -7.51 -14.19 -13.42
N LYS A 191 -6.85 -14.74 -14.45
CA LYS A 191 -5.76 -14.10 -15.18
C LYS A 191 -6.02 -14.28 -16.67
N TRP A 192 -5.77 -13.22 -17.42
CA TRP A 192 -5.82 -13.19 -18.88
C TRP A 192 -4.48 -12.76 -19.42
N SER A 193 -4.06 -13.35 -20.53
CA SER A 193 -2.91 -12.94 -21.34
C SER A 193 -3.40 -12.27 -22.62
N SER A 194 -2.73 -11.21 -23.05
CA SER A 194 -2.95 -10.67 -24.40
C SER A 194 -1.61 -10.21 -25.00
N PRO A 195 -1.27 -10.69 -26.22
CA PRO A 195 -0.05 -10.25 -26.91
C PRO A 195 -0.12 -8.77 -27.31
N ILE A 196 -1.32 -8.18 -27.40
CA ILE A 196 -1.52 -6.76 -27.72
C ILE A 196 -1.08 -5.84 -26.58
N LEU A 197 -1.05 -6.36 -25.34
CA LEU A 197 -0.62 -5.59 -24.17
C LEU A 197 0.91 -5.47 -24.08
N ASP A 198 1.67 -6.23 -24.87
CA ASP A 198 3.13 -6.25 -24.83
C ASP A 198 3.80 -4.99 -25.42
N ASP A 199 3.02 -4.17 -26.13
CA ASP A 199 3.48 -2.96 -26.81
C ASP A 199 3.16 -1.70 -25.98
N SER A 200 4.13 -1.24 -25.20
CA SER A 200 3.94 -0.37 -24.04
C SER A 200 3.68 1.12 -24.33
N ASN A 201 3.35 1.53 -25.56
CA ASN A 201 3.15 2.96 -25.86
C ASN A 201 2.00 3.31 -26.83
N ARG A 202 1.10 2.38 -27.15
CA ARG A 202 -0.10 2.71 -27.96
C ARG A 202 -1.37 2.63 -27.11
N PRO A 203 -2.27 3.62 -27.16
CA PRO A 203 -3.60 3.47 -26.59
C PRO A 203 -4.35 2.35 -27.33
N VAL A 204 -4.52 1.21 -26.68
CA VAL A 204 -5.25 0.07 -27.23
C VAL A 204 -6.74 0.30 -27.03
N ARG A 205 -7.50 0.39 -28.13
CA ARG A 205 -8.97 0.29 -28.07
C ARG A 205 -9.33 -1.14 -27.68
N ILE A 206 -9.90 -1.31 -26.49
CA ILE A 206 -10.41 -2.61 -26.05
C ILE A 206 -11.71 -2.88 -26.80
N HIS A 207 -11.63 -3.56 -27.93
CA HIS A 207 -12.77 -4.30 -28.48
C HIS A 207 -12.92 -5.59 -27.68
N GLY A 208 -14.17 -5.98 -27.40
CA GLY A 208 -14.58 -6.98 -26.40
C GLY A 208 -13.58 -8.10 -26.15
N ILE A 209 -13.30 -8.33 -24.87
CA ILE A 209 -12.39 -9.38 -24.38
C ILE A 209 -12.83 -10.71 -24.99
N SER A 210 -12.00 -11.27 -25.87
CA SER A 210 -12.12 -12.63 -26.37
C SER A 210 -12.07 -13.59 -25.18
N SER A 211 -13.11 -14.42 -25.05
CA SER A 211 -13.28 -15.39 -23.97
C SER A 211 -12.34 -16.58 -24.17
N GLU A 212 -11.07 -16.41 -23.86
CA GLU A 212 -10.24 -17.57 -23.48
C GLU A 212 -10.53 -17.90 -22.00
N LEU A 213 -10.70 -19.19 -21.72
CA LEU A 213 -11.20 -19.69 -20.44
C LEU A 213 -10.36 -19.18 -19.26
N PRO A 214 -10.98 -18.77 -18.13
CA PRO A 214 -10.27 -18.28 -16.97
C PRO A 214 -9.38 -19.38 -16.37
N VAL A 215 -8.08 -19.12 -16.29
CA VAL A 215 -7.18 -19.95 -15.48
C VAL A 215 -7.39 -19.55 -14.01
N LEU A 216 -7.86 -20.49 -13.19
CA LEU A 216 -7.99 -20.31 -11.75
C LEU A 216 -6.60 -20.10 -11.13
N ILE A 217 -6.44 -19.03 -10.38
CA ILE A 217 -5.28 -18.86 -9.50
C ILE A 217 -5.48 -19.80 -8.31
N ALA A 218 -4.86 -20.99 -8.34
CA ALA A 218 -4.87 -21.92 -7.22
C ALA A 218 -3.75 -21.58 -6.22
N PRO A 219 -4.06 -21.24 -4.96
CA PRO A 219 -3.06 -20.95 -3.95
C PRO A 219 -2.32 -22.22 -3.50
N ARG A 220 -1.01 -22.12 -3.28
CA ARG A 220 -0.28 -23.08 -2.44
C ARG A 220 -0.66 -22.82 -0.98
N LEU A 221 -1.28 -23.80 -0.33
CA LEU A 221 -1.47 -23.80 1.13
C LEU A 221 -0.10 -23.67 1.82
N PRO A 222 -0.03 -23.05 3.01
CA PRO A 222 1.20 -23.09 3.79
C PRO A 222 1.49 -24.55 4.14
N THR A 223 2.57 -25.09 3.57
CA THR A 223 3.10 -26.38 4.02
C THR A 223 3.50 -26.20 5.47
N VAL A 224 2.71 -26.75 6.38
CA VAL A 224 3.12 -26.97 7.77
C VAL A 224 4.43 -27.76 7.67
N ALA A 225 5.51 -27.19 8.21
CA ALA A 225 6.80 -27.86 8.28
C ALA A 225 6.63 -29.14 9.10
N ALA A 226 6.43 -30.26 8.40
CA ALA A 226 6.60 -31.58 8.98
C ALA A 226 8.09 -31.71 9.30
N CYS A 227 8.39 -31.66 10.59
CA CYS A 227 9.69 -32.00 11.15
C CYS A 227 9.97 -33.48 10.81
N VAL A 228 10.70 -33.72 9.72
CA VAL A 228 11.28 -35.03 9.45
C VAL A 228 12.50 -35.17 10.36
N ARG A 229 12.31 -35.82 11.51
CA ARG A 229 13.43 -36.35 12.30
C ARG A 229 14.09 -37.45 11.47
N THR A 230 15.30 -37.20 11.00
CA THR A 230 16.20 -38.27 10.58
C THR A 230 16.81 -38.89 11.84
N ASN A 231 16.39 -40.11 12.17
CA ASN A 231 17.12 -40.97 13.10
C ASN A 231 18.43 -41.36 12.41
N SER A 232 19.56 -40.83 12.91
CA SER A 232 20.88 -41.42 12.64
C SER A 232 21.14 -42.46 13.72
N SER A 233 21.00 -43.73 13.36
CA SER A 233 21.53 -44.85 14.13
C SER A 233 23.02 -44.97 13.88
N TYR A 234 23.80 -44.88 14.96
CA TYR A 234 25.21 -45.21 15.02
C TYR A 234 25.47 -46.67 14.60
N MET A 235 26.35 -46.86 13.63
CA MET A 235 27.45 -47.83 13.61
C MET A 235 28.59 -47.25 12.78
#